data_AF-A0A7V0MEY9-F1
#
_entry.id   AF-A0A7V0MEY9-F1
#
_cell.length_a   1.000
_cell.length_b   1.000
_cell.length_c   1.000
_cell.angle_alpha   90.00
_cell.angle_beta   90.00
_cell.angle_gamma   90.00
#
_symmetry.space_group_name_H-M   'P 1'
#
loop_
_entity.id
_entity.type
_entity.pdbx_description
1 polymer ?
#
loop_
_entity_poly.entity_id
_entity_poly.type
_entity_poly.pdbx_seq_one_letter_code
_entity_poly.pdbx_strand_id
1 'polypeptide(L)'
;MVLDIGGYDEMFRYSQDYDLWIRLLRKYDAANLSDYLVKHRINRESVAFKRERQQERNLLEIWIRNLKEKNMPPEAVVYLSRILLRHMVPMGARTFLRRTFFRGKSYRAILLERDK
;
A
#
# COMPACT_ATOMS: atom_id res chain seq x y z
N MET A 1 17.95 15.18 5.13
CA MET A 1 17.08 14.63 4.06
C MET A 1 15.63 14.44 4.52
N VAL A 2 15.34 13.50 5.42
CA VAL A 2 13.95 13.19 5.88
C VAL A 2 13.36 14.29 6.76
N LEU A 3 14.14 14.85 7.67
CA LEU A 3 13.71 15.97 8.52
C LEU A 3 13.44 17.24 7.70
N ASP A 4 14.23 17.45 6.64
CA ASP A 4 14.11 18.62 5.74
C ASP A 4 12.80 18.64 4.93
N ILE A 5 12.07 17.52 4.90
CA ILE A 5 10.74 17.41 4.26
C ILE A 5 9.61 17.24 5.30
N GLY A 6 9.91 17.42 6.59
CA GLY A 6 8.94 17.39 7.69
C GLY A 6 8.73 16.01 8.35
N GLY A 7 9.51 14.98 8.01
CA GLY A 7 9.38 13.67 8.64
C GLY A 7 8.04 12.97 8.36
N TYR A 8 7.57 12.15 9.30
CA TYR A 8 6.26 11.49 9.18
C TYR A 8 5.12 12.47 9.48
N ASP A 9 4.08 12.42 8.65
CA ASP A 9 2.85 13.18 8.86
C ASP A 9 1.93 12.39 9.81
N GLU A 10 1.70 12.94 11.00
CA GLU A 10 0.88 12.32 12.05
C GLU A 10 -0.62 12.29 11.70
N MET A 11 -1.07 13.02 10.68
CA MET A 11 -2.44 12.93 10.18
C MET A 11 -2.78 11.51 9.69
N PHE A 12 -1.79 10.79 9.16
CA PHE A 12 -2.00 9.42 8.70
C PHE A 12 -1.65 8.42 9.79
N ARG A 13 -2.66 7.83 10.42
CA ARG A 13 -2.42 6.75 11.40
C ARG A 13 -1.85 5.46 10.79
N TYR A 14 -2.05 5.28 9.48
CA TYR A 14 -1.57 4.15 8.67
C TYR A 14 -1.06 4.68 7.33
N SER A 15 -0.09 4.02 6.72
CA SER A 15 0.50 4.42 5.43
C SER A 15 1.34 5.72 5.49
N GLN A 16 1.91 6.05 6.66
CA GLN A 16 2.82 7.21 6.83
C GLN A 16 4.07 7.11 5.95
N ASP A 17 4.59 5.88 5.81
CA ASP A 17 5.68 5.52 4.94
C ASP A 17 5.37 5.87 3.48
N TYR A 18 4.16 5.56 3.01
CA TYR A 18 3.75 5.85 1.65
C TYR A 18 3.77 7.35 1.33
N ASP A 19 3.22 8.18 2.22
CA ASP A 19 3.28 9.63 2.08
C ASP A 19 4.71 10.16 2.10
N LEU A 20 5.52 9.68 3.04
CA LEU A 20 6.92 10.07 3.16
C LEU A 20 7.70 9.77 1.88
N TRP A 21 7.51 8.58 1.31
CA TRP A 21 8.19 8.19 0.07
C TRP A 21 7.79 9.09 -1.11
N ILE A 22 6.51 9.45 -1.25
CA ILE A 22 6.10 10.40 -2.30
C ILE A 22 6.83 11.73 -2.13
N ARG A 23 6.89 12.27 -0.90
CA ARG A 23 7.59 13.54 -0.63
C ARG A 23 9.09 13.45 -0.87
N LEU A 24 9.73 12.33 -0.55
CA LEU A 24 11.15 12.11 -0.82
C LEU A 24 11.44 12.06 -2.32
N LEU A 25 10.69 11.24 -3.06
CA LEU A 25 10.89 11.03 -4.51
C LEU A 25 10.62 12.28 -5.34
N ARG A 26 9.95 13.30 -4.78
CA ARG A 26 9.78 14.61 -5.41
C ARG A 26 11.01 15.50 -5.32
N LYS A 27 11.84 15.32 -4.29
CA LYS A 27 13.00 16.19 -4.01
C LYS A 27 14.33 15.53 -4.34
N TYR A 28 14.35 14.21 -4.39
CA TYR A 28 15.57 13.43 -4.54
C TYR A 28 15.36 12.28 -5.52
N ASP A 29 16.43 11.97 -6.26
CA ASP A 29 16.46 10.79 -7.12
C ASP A 29 16.47 9.50 -6.29
N ALA A 30 15.85 8.46 -6.85
CA ALA A 30 15.88 7.13 -6.26
C ALA A 30 16.00 6.07 -7.34
N ALA A 31 16.56 4.92 -6.96
CA ALA A 31 16.70 3.75 -7.81
C ALA A 31 16.26 2.50 -7.05
N ASN A 32 15.67 1.54 -7.77
CA ASN A 32 15.40 0.22 -7.23
C ASN A 32 16.66 -0.64 -7.31
N LEU A 33 17.04 -1.25 -6.19
CA LEU A 33 18.12 -2.25 -6.14
C LEU A 33 17.55 -3.62 -6.47
N SER A 34 18.25 -4.37 -7.32
CA SER A 34 17.85 -5.74 -7.74
C SER A 34 18.04 -6.79 -6.65
N ASP A 35 18.82 -6.46 -5.61
CA ASP A 35 19.18 -7.39 -4.55
C ASP A 35 18.08 -7.58 -3.52
N TYR A 36 17.97 -8.80 -2.99
CA TYR A 36 17.07 -9.11 -1.88
C TYR A 36 17.69 -8.66 -0.55
N LEU A 37 17.47 -7.41 -0.17
CA LEU A 37 18.07 -6.80 1.03
C LEU A 37 17.24 -6.95 2.31
N VAL A 38 15.96 -7.30 2.20
CA VAL A 38 15.03 -7.33 3.34
C VAL A 38 14.24 -8.63 3.37
N LYS A 39 14.20 -9.28 4.54
CA LYS A 39 13.30 -10.40 4.83
C LYS A 39 12.07 -9.91 5.60
N HIS A 40 10.98 -9.66 4.88
CA HIS A 40 9.73 -9.21 5.49
C HIS A 40 8.97 -10.39 6.11
N ARG A 41 8.63 -10.29 7.41
CA ARG A 41 7.80 -11.29 8.10
C ARG A 41 6.33 -10.96 7.95
N ILE A 42 5.56 -11.95 7.49
CA ILE A 42 4.12 -11.83 7.32
C ILE A 42 3.43 -12.58 8.46
N ASN A 43 2.59 -11.87 9.22
CA ASN A 43 1.72 -12.47 10.23
C ASN A 43 0.25 -12.13 9.93
N ARG A 44 -0.68 -13.06 10.20
CA ARG A 44 -2.12 -12.85 10.08
C ARG A 44 -2.61 -11.71 10.98
N GLU A 45 -1.96 -11.52 12.12
CA GLU A 45 -2.30 -10.46 13.06
C GLU A 45 -1.72 -9.10 12.68
N SER A 46 -0.91 -9.03 11.61
CA SER A 46 -0.32 -7.77 11.18
C SER A 46 -1.41 -6.77 10.82
N VAL A 47 -1.10 -5.51 11.11
CA VAL A 47 -1.96 -4.35 10.85
C VAL A 47 -2.43 -4.32 9.39
N ALA A 48 -1.61 -4.80 8.46
CA ALA A 48 -1.90 -4.95 7.04
C ALA A 48 -3.26 -5.65 6.79
N PHE A 49 -3.55 -6.74 7.50
CA PHE A 49 -4.78 -7.51 7.31
C PHE A 49 -5.95 -6.99 8.14
N LYS A 50 -5.71 -6.65 9.41
CA LYS A 50 -6.79 -6.19 10.32
C LYS A 50 -7.36 -4.83 9.90
N ARG A 51 -6.57 -3.98 9.25
CA ARG A 51 -6.94 -2.59 8.93
C ARG A 51 -6.84 -2.27 7.44
N GLU A 52 -7.05 -3.27 6.58
CA GLU A 52 -6.95 -3.14 5.12
C GLU A 52 -7.79 -1.96 4.58
N ARG A 53 -9.06 -1.84 5.02
CA ARG A 53 -9.92 -0.73 4.59
C ARG A 53 -9.44 0.64 5.06
N GLN A 54 -8.84 0.73 6.25
CA GLN A 54 -8.32 2.01 6.75
C GLN A 54 -7.06 2.42 5.97
N GLN A 55 -6.17 1.47 5.67
CA GLN A 55 -5.01 1.72 4.82
C GLN A 55 -5.43 2.19 3.42
N GLU A 56 -6.47 1.59 2.83
CA GLU A 56 -7.02 2.02 1.55
C GLU A 56 -7.56 3.45 1.58
N ARG A 57 -8.29 3.82 2.64
CA ARG A 57 -8.78 5.19 2.83
C ARG A 57 -7.64 6.19 2.97
N ASN A 58 -6.65 5.89 3.81
CA ASN A 58 -5.48 6.75 3.98
C ASN A 58 -4.71 6.92 2.67
N LEU A 59 -4.55 5.85 1.87
CA LEU A 59 -3.95 5.93 0.54
C LEU A 59 -4.74 6.87 -0.37
N LEU A 60 -6.07 6.76 -0.42
CA LEU A 60 -6.91 7.67 -1.21
C LEU A 60 -6.75 9.13 -0.76
N GLU A 61 -6.69 9.40 0.54
CA GLU A 61 -6.47 10.74 1.09
C GLU A 61 -5.12 11.31 0.66
N ILE A 62 -4.03 10.53 0.78
CA ILE A 62 -2.69 10.91 0.33
C ILE A 62 -2.71 11.23 -1.18
N TRP A 63 -3.38 10.41 -1.98
CA TRP A 63 -3.50 10.63 -3.42
C TRP A 63 -4.30 11.88 -3.77
N ILE A 64 -5.47 12.09 -3.16
CA ILE A 64 -6.29 13.29 -3.38
C ILE A 64 -5.50 14.55 -3.01
N ARG A 65 -4.76 14.53 -1.90
CA ARG A 65 -3.89 15.64 -1.49
C ARG A 65 -2.85 15.95 -2.55
N ASN A 66 -2.08 14.95 -2.99
CA ASN A 66 -1.02 15.15 -3.98
C ASN A 66 -1.56 15.57 -5.36
N LEU A 67 -2.76 15.12 -5.75
CA LEU A 67 -3.43 15.57 -6.98
C LEU A 67 -3.84 17.04 -6.91
N LYS A 68 -4.43 17.48 -5.80
CA LYS A 68 -4.83 18.88 -5.58
C LYS A 68 -3.65 19.83 -5.69
N GLU A 69 -2.51 19.42 -5.14
CA GLU A 69 -1.28 20.20 -5.19
C GLU A 69 -0.52 20.06 -6.53
N LYS A 70 -1.08 19.36 -7.52
CA LYS A 70 -0.45 19.05 -8.83
C LYS A 70 0.93 18.40 -8.72
N ASN A 71 1.13 17.63 -7.66
CA ASN A 71 2.41 17.06 -7.27
C ASN A 71 2.61 15.62 -7.79
N MET A 72 1.81 15.20 -8.76
CA MET A 72 1.83 13.84 -9.31
C MET A 72 2.18 13.86 -10.80
N PRO A 73 3.12 13.02 -11.25
CA PRO A 73 3.37 12.84 -12.68
C PRO A 73 2.14 12.20 -13.36
N PRO A 74 1.83 12.51 -14.63
CA PRO A 74 0.62 12.00 -15.29
C PRO A 74 0.49 10.47 -15.30
N GLU A 75 1.61 9.76 -15.35
CA GLU A 75 1.71 8.30 -15.32
C GLU A 75 1.21 7.73 -13.98
N ALA A 76 1.22 8.54 -12.92
CA ALA A 76 0.75 8.18 -11.60
C ALA A 76 -0.75 7.82 -11.60
N VAL A 77 -1.54 8.34 -12.56
CA VAL A 77 -2.99 8.07 -12.68
C VAL A 77 -3.30 6.58 -12.79
N VAL A 78 -2.40 5.78 -13.37
CA VAL A 78 -2.55 4.31 -13.44
C VAL A 78 -2.56 3.67 -12.05
N TYR A 79 -1.80 4.22 -11.09
CA TYR A 79 -1.81 3.70 -9.72
C TYR A 79 -3.06 4.12 -8.97
N LEU A 80 -3.56 5.34 -9.20
CA LEU A 80 -4.84 5.78 -8.66
C LEU A 80 -5.99 4.87 -9.12
N SER A 81 -6.04 4.54 -10.42
CA SER A 81 -7.09 3.68 -10.96
C SER A 81 -7.06 2.28 -10.32
N ARG A 82 -5.88 1.73 -10.03
CA ARG A 82 -5.74 0.46 -9.28
C ARG A 82 -6.26 0.57 -7.84
N ILE A 83 -5.99 1.67 -7.15
CA ILE A 83 -6.49 1.90 -5.78
C ILE A 83 -8.03 2.02 -5.79
N LEU A 84 -8.58 2.76 -6.74
CA LEU A 84 -10.02 2.92 -6.91
C LEU A 84 -10.71 1.60 -7.22
N LEU A 85 -10.19 0.85 -8.20
CA LEU A 85 -10.69 -0.49 -8.53
C LEU A 85 -10.68 -1.39 -7.29
N ARG A 86 -9.58 -1.42 -6.55
CA ARG A 86 -9.50 -2.18 -5.30
C ARG A 86 -10.60 -1.72 -4.34
N HIS A 87 -10.70 -0.42 -4.05
CA HIS A 87 -11.67 0.16 -3.14
C HIS A 87 -13.12 -0.20 -3.51
N MET A 88 -13.46 -0.18 -4.81
CA MET A 88 -14.79 -0.51 -5.31
C MET A 88 -15.16 -1.99 -5.15
N VAL A 89 -14.20 -2.91 -5.14
CA VAL A 89 -14.50 -4.34 -4.96
C VAL A 89 -14.86 -4.61 -3.49
N PRO A 90 -16.06 -5.13 -3.18
CA PRO A 90 -16.45 -5.44 -1.81
C PRO A 90 -15.55 -6.50 -1.17
N MET A 91 -15.35 -6.42 0.15
CA MET A 91 -14.49 -7.36 0.88
C MET A 91 -14.89 -8.83 0.67
N GLY A 92 -16.19 -9.13 0.52
CA GLY A 92 -16.68 -10.48 0.23
C GLY A 92 -16.18 -11.01 -1.11
N ALA A 93 -16.30 -10.22 -2.17
CA ALA A 93 -15.79 -10.55 -3.51
C ALA A 93 -14.26 -10.68 -3.51
N ARG A 94 -13.55 -9.80 -2.80
CA ARG A 94 -12.09 -9.91 -2.63
C ARG A 94 -11.71 -11.22 -1.95
N THR A 95 -12.42 -11.58 -0.88
CA THR A 95 -12.16 -12.81 -0.12
C THR A 95 -12.45 -14.05 -0.96
N PHE A 96 -13.52 -14.03 -1.75
CA PHE A 96 -13.86 -15.10 -2.68
C PHE A 96 -12.79 -15.30 -3.77
N LEU A 97 -12.41 -14.23 -4.49
CA LEU A 97 -11.32 -14.27 -5.47
C LEU A 97 -9.99 -14.70 -4.82
N ARG A 98 -9.78 -14.33 -3.55
CA ARG A 98 -8.64 -14.75 -2.73
C ARG A 98 -8.62 -16.23 -2.37
N ARG A 99 -9.77 -16.90 -2.39
CA ARG A 99 -9.86 -18.33 -2.13
C ARG A 99 -9.75 -19.15 -3.41
N THR A 100 -10.37 -18.67 -4.49
CA THR A 100 -10.57 -19.46 -5.71
C THR A 100 -9.37 -19.45 -6.66
N PHE A 101 -8.69 -18.31 -6.85
CA PHE A 101 -7.79 -18.14 -8.00
C PHE A 101 -6.28 -18.20 -7.73
N PHE A 102 -5.82 -18.09 -6.48
CA PHE A 102 -4.37 -18.14 -6.21
C PHE A 102 -4.10 -19.19 -5.14
N ARG A 103 -3.56 -20.33 -5.60
CA ARG A 103 -3.11 -21.51 -4.83
C ARG A 103 -1.57 -21.69 -4.88
N GLY A 104 -0.81 -20.72 -5.38
CA GLY A 104 0.66 -20.75 -5.39
C GLY A 104 1.24 -20.15 -4.12
N LYS A 105 2.47 -20.57 -3.73
CA LYS A 105 3.31 -20.19 -2.56
C LYS A 105 3.55 -18.67 -2.42
N SER A 106 2.46 -17.93 -2.34
CA SER A 106 2.33 -16.52 -1.99
C SER A 106 1.72 -16.47 -0.58
N TYR A 107 1.68 -15.28 0.02
CA TYR A 107 0.94 -14.86 1.23
C TYR A 107 -0.24 -15.74 1.69
N ARG A 108 -0.93 -16.41 0.77
CA ARG A 108 -2.06 -17.33 0.94
C ARG A 108 -1.76 -18.71 1.53
N ALA A 109 -0.60 -19.32 1.30
CA ALA A 109 -0.31 -20.67 1.84
C ALA A 109 -0.35 -20.67 3.38
N ILE A 110 0.26 -19.64 3.98
CA ILE A 110 0.28 -19.39 5.43
C ILE A 110 -1.13 -19.02 5.97
N LEU A 111 -2.03 -18.50 5.11
CA LEU A 111 -3.36 -17.98 5.50
C LEU A 111 -4.51 -19.00 5.37
N LEU A 112 -4.35 -20.03 4.54
CA LEU A 112 -5.36 -21.06 4.28
C LEU A 112 -5.10 -22.40 4.99
N GLU A 113 -3.95 -22.59 5.64
CA GLU A 113 -3.63 -23.79 6.45
C GLU A 113 -4.52 -23.98 7.71
N ARG A 114 -5.62 -23.24 7.84
CA ARG A 114 -6.54 -23.34 8.96
C ARG A 114 -7.71 -24.27 8.63
N ASP A 115 -7.42 -25.51 8.22
CA ASP A 115 -8.39 -26.62 8.18
C ASP A 115 -7.68 -27.96 8.49
N LYS A 116 -6.82 -27.96 9.51
CA LYS A 116 -6.48 -29.16 10.30
C LYS A 116 -6.45 -28.79 11.77
#